data_AF-L1J2G7-F1
#
_entry.id   AF-L1J2G7-F1
#
_cell.length_a   1.000
_cell.length_b   1.000
_cell.length_c   1.000
_cell.angle_alpha   90.00
_cell.angle_beta   90.00
_cell.angle_gamma   90.00
#
_symmetry.space_group_name_H-M   'P 1'
#
loop_
_entity.id
_entity.type
_entity.pdbx_description
1 polymer ?
#
loop_
_entity_poly.entity_id
_entity_poly.type
_entity_poly.pdbx_seq_one_letter_code
_entity_poly.pdbx_strand_id
1 'polypeptide(L)'
;MTDLSAFLPEALSQKRRLRSLFLFQVYVSAFAGLIAFVFPKAFGVFFTDGSVSDGVHSGAGASNSQGSVAHFMIRLYGALLGTQAWLVWVVAKVDDGYVKRAFIQGYFGCFAASLAAVVAAHAQDDGTMAGHFFGALKIVILSILTAGYGWFAFFQPPAVYELPRDH
;
A
#
# COMPACT_ATOMS: atom_id res chain seq x y z
N MET A 1 15.32 -20.65 33.09
CA MET A 1 16.08 -19.95 32.03
C MET A 1 15.40 -20.28 30.72
N THR A 2 14.60 -19.34 30.22
CA THR A 2 13.86 -19.45 28.96
C THR A 2 14.86 -19.48 27.81
N ASP A 3 14.79 -20.53 27.01
CA ASP A 3 15.71 -20.79 25.91
C ASP A 3 15.53 -19.75 24.80
N LEU A 4 16.24 -18.62 24.90
CA LEU A 4 16.28 -17.55 23.90
C LEU A 4 16.68 -18.10 22.51
N SER A 5 17.39 -19.22 22.48
CA SER A 5 17.81 -19.92 21.27
C SER A 5 16.64 -20.55 20.49
N ALA A 6 15.55 -20.93 21.16
CA ALA A 6 14.34 -21.48 20.54
C ALA A 6 13.34 -20.37 20.15
N PHE A 7 13.34 -19.26 20.87
CA PHE A 7 12.43 -18.14 20.61
C PHE A 7 12.80 -17.37 19.32
N LEU A 8 14.10 -17.26 19.01
CA LEU A 8 14.60 -16.61 17.80
C LEU A 8 14.15 -17.30 16.49
N PRO A 9 14.33 -18.61 16.28
CA PRO A 9 13.84 -19.29 15.07
C PRO A 9 12.31 -19.29 14.98
N GLU A 10 11.60 -19.29 16.11
CA GLU A 10 10.14 -19.24 16.13
C GLU A 10 9.58 -17.84 15.85
N ALA A 11 10.26 -16.77 16.29
CA ALA A 11 9.99 -15.38 15.91
C ALA A 11 10.40 -15.09 14.45
N LEU A 12 11.37 -15.83 13.91
CA LEU A 12 11.79 -15.79 12.51
C LEU A 12 10.95 -16.68 11.59
N SER A 13 9.96 -17.42 12.13
CA SER A 13 9.07 -18.27 11.35
C SER A 13 8.43 -17.48 10.20
N GLN A 14 8.73 -17.90 8.96
CA GLN A 14 8.26 -17.26 7.73
C GLN A 14 6.74 -17.08 7.71
N LYS A 15 5.99 -18.02 8.32
CA LYS A 15 4.52 -17.92 8.45
C LYS A 15 4.08 -16.76 9.32
N ARG A 16 4.74 -16.51 10.46
CA ARG A 16 4.40 -15.39 11.36
C ARG A 16 4.70 -14.05 10.69
N ARG A 17 5.85 -13.94 10.01
CA ARG A 17 6.25 -12.75 9.24
C ARG A 17 5.29 -12.43 8.10
N LEU A 18 4.87 -13.47 7.37
CA LEU A 18 3.92 -13.30 6.27
C LEU A 18 2.54 -12.90 6.79
N ARG A 19 2.08 -13.52 7.88
CA ARG A 19 0.82 -13.17 8.52
C ARG A 19 0.85 -11.75 9.11
N SER A 20 1.94 -11.32 9.72
CA SER A 20 2.08 -9.95 10.22
C SER A 20 2.08 -8.93 9.09
N LEU A 21 2.71 -9.25 7.96
CA LEU A 21 2.73 -8.39 6.78
C LEU A 21 1.33 -8.23 6.19
N PHE A 22 0.58 -9.32 6.03
CA PHE A 22 -0.81 -9.23 5.57
C PHE A 22 -1.70 -8.48 6.57
N LEU A 23 -1.60 -8.74 7.87
CA LEU A 23 -2.37 -8.03 8.89
C LEU A 23 -2.05 -6.54 8.91
N PHE A 24 -0.76 -6.18 8.84
CA PHE A 24 -0.34 -4.80 8.75
C PHE A 24 -0.95 -4.11 7.52
N GLN A 25 -0.89 -4.76 6.36
CA GLN A 25 -1.50 -4.26 5.13
C GLN A 25 -3.02 -4.06 5.28
N VAL A 26 -3.72 -5.00 5.92
CA VAL A 26 -5.16 -4.88 6.20
C VAL A 26 -5.44 -3.63 7.03
N TYR A 27 -4.74 -3.43 8.15
CA TYR A 27 -5.00 -2.29 9.03
C TYR A 27 -4.68 -0.97 8.35
N VAL A 28 -3.53 -0.86 7.69
CA VAL A 28 -3.12 0.35 6.98
C VAL A 28 -4.09 0.67 5.84
N SER A 29 -4.43 -0.31 4.99
CA SER A 29 -5.36 -0.11 3.87
C SER A 29 -6.79 0.17 4.33
N ALA A 30 -7.28 -0.48 5.38
CA ALA A 30 -8.62 -0.22 5.92
C ALA A 30 -8.72 1.18 6.52
N PHE A 31 -7.73 1.58 7.32
CA PHE A 31 -7.68 2.91 7.94
C PHE A 31 -7.51 4.02 6.89
N ALA A 32 -6.53 3.87 5.99
CA ALA A 32 -6.30 4.82 4.90
C ALA A 32 -7.52 4.91 3.97
N GLY A 33 -8.11 3.77 3.60
CA GLY A 33 -9.28 3.69 2.74
C GLY A 33 -10.51 4.36 3.35
N LEU A 34 -10.78 4.10 4.63
CA LEU A 34 -11.90 4.71 5.36
C LEU A 34 -11.73 6.23 5.47
N ILE A 35 -10.54 6.71 5.82
CA ILE A 35 -10.27 8.15 5.91
C ILE A 35 -10.36 8.80 4.53
N ALA A 36 -9.78 8.21 3.49
CA ALA A 36 -9.87 8.74 2.13
C ALA A 36 -11.33 8.81 1.62
N PHE A 37 -12.15 7.83 1.99
CA PHE A 37 -13.56 7.78 1.60
C PHE A 37 -14.42 8.82 2.34
N VAL A 38 -14.29 8.91 3.67
CA VAL A 38 -15.12 9.80 4.50
C VAL A 38 -14.61 11.24 4.46
N PHE A 39 -13.28 11.43 4.51
CA PHE A 39 -12.61 12.72 4.60
C PHE A 39 -11.63 12.94 3.43
N PRO A 40 -12.12 13.05 2.18
CA PRO A 40 -11.25 13.19 1.01
C PRO A 40 -10.35 14.42 1.06
N LYS A 41 -10.76 15.48 1.77
CA LYS A 41 -9.96 16.70 1.98
C LYS A 41 -8.66 16.42 2.75
N ALA A 42 -8.69 15.53 3.75
CA ALA A 42 -7.49 15.16 4.52
C ALA A 42 -6.47 14.40 3.66
N PHE A 43 -6.97 13.60 2.71
CA PHE A 43 -6.13 12.88 1.75
C PHE A 43 -5.68 13.72 0.55
N GLY A 44 -6.34 14.84 0.27
CA GLY A 44 -5.96 15.77 -0.79
C GLY A 44 -4.53 16.29 -0.62
N VAL A 45 -4.07 16.49 0.62
CA VAL A 45 -2.69 16.88 0.92
C VAL A 45 -1.69 15.86 0.39
N PHE A 46 -2.03 14.58 0.47
CA PHE A 46 -1.21 13.51 -0.06
C PHE A 46 -1.17 13.61 -1.58
N PHE A 47 -2.30 13.81 -2.27
CA PHE A 47 -2.35 13.83 -3.74
C PHE A 47 -1.88 15.14 -4.40
N THR A 48 -1.95 16.27 -3.70
CA THR A 48 -1.76 17.63 -4.25
C THR A 48 -0.57 18.37 -3.61
N ASP A 49 0.43 17.63 -3.16
CA ASP A 49 1.76 18.12 -2.79
C ASP A 49 1.82 19.27 -1.76
N GLY A 50 0.92 19.23 -0.76
CA GLY A 50 1.03 20.07 0.43
C GLY A 50 0.65 21.54 0.28
N SER A 51 0.19 22.04 -0.88
CA SER A 51 -0.33 23.41 -1.00
C SER A 51 -1.75 23.50 -0.40
N VAL A 52 -1.87 23.34 0.92
CA VAL A 52 -3.16 23.36 1.62
C VAL A 52 -3.76 24.76 1.70
N SER A 53 -2.96 25.83 1.49
CA SER A 53 -3.52 27.18 1.26
C SER A 53 -4.15 27.34 -0.12
N ASP A 54 -3.73 26.49 -1.07
CA ASP A 54 -4.22 26.45 -2.45
C ASP A 54 -4.93 25.15 -2.80
N GLY A 55 -5.46 24.48 -1.76
CA GLY A 55 -6.07 23.17 -1.87
C GLY A 55 -7.27 23.25 -2.81
N VAL A 56 -7.08 22.80 -4.05
CA VAL A 56 -8.16 22.55 -5.01
C VAL A 56 -8.98 23.80 -5.44
N HIS A 57 -8.74 24.97 -4.84
CA HIS A 57 -9.56 26.18 -4.99
C HIS A 57 -8.82 27.41 -5.56
N SER A 58 -7.52 27.36 -5.83
CA SER A 58 -6.77 28.55 -6.26
C SER A 58 -5.80 28.25 -7.40
N GLY A 59 -6.40 27.89 -8.53
CA GLY A 59 -6.14 28.70 -9.72
C GLY A 59 -7.29 29.68 -9.83
N ALA A 60 -7.03 30.99 -9.74
CA ALA A 60 -8.02 32.07 -9.90
C ALA A 60 -8.63 32.17 -11.33
N GLY A 61 -8.81 31.03 -11.99
CA GLY A 61 -9.36 30.85 -13.33
C GLY A 61 -9.67 29.39 -13.70
N ALA A 62 -9.44 28.41 -12.80
CA ALA A 62 -9.74 27.00 -13.07
C ALA A 62 -11.09 26.63 -12.43
N SER A 63 -12.04 26.27 -13.29
CA SER A 63 -13.43 25.98 -12.99
C SER A 63 -13.65 25.06 -11.78
N ASN A 64 -14.75 25.29 -11.05
CA ASN A 64 -15.29 24.45 -9.96
C ASN A 64 -15.35 22.92 -10.24
N SER A 65 -15.11 22.49 -11.48
CA SER A 65 -15.05 21.10 -11.92
C SER A 65 -13.79 20.34 -11.49
N GLN A 66 -12.60 20.96 -11.49
CA GLN A 66 -11.33 20.23 -11.32
C GLN A 66 -11.18 19.69 -9.89
N GLY A 67 -11.63 20.46 -8.91
CA GLY A 67 -11.69 20.03 -7.51
C GLY A 67 -12.69 18.95 -7.19
N SER A 68 -13.83 18.99 -7.87
CA SER A 68 -14.85 17.96 -7.73
C SER A 68 -14.36 16.60 -8.25
N VAL A 69 -13.59 16.60 -9.36
CA VAL A 69 -13.01 15.37 -9.92
C VAL A 69 -11.96 14.77 -8.99
N ALA A 70 -11.06 15.59 -8.43
CA ALA A 70 -10.05 15.10 -7.49
C ALA A 70 -10.67 14.45 -6.24
N HIS A 71 -11.68 15.08 -5.63
CA HIS A 71 -12.40 14.50 -4.48
C HIS A 71 -13.12 13.19 -4.84
N PHE A 72 -13.71 13.11 -6.03
CA PHE A 72 -14.34 11.88 -6.51
C PHE A 72 -13.31 10.76 -6.68
N MET A 73 -12.14 11.05 -7.27
CA MET A 73 -11.05 10.06 -7.42
C MET A 73 -10.47 9.60 -6.08
N ILE A 74 -10.31 10.50 -5.11
CA ILE A 74 -9.85 10.15 -3.77
C ILE A 74 -10.84 9.19 -3.08
N ARG A 75 -12.15 9.45 -3.20
CA ARG A 75 -13.18 8.56 -2.64
C ARG A 75 -13.18 7.19 -3.33
N LEU A 76 -13.07 7.17 -4.65
CA LEU A 76 -12.99 5.93 -5.42
C LEU A 76 -11.77 5.11 -5.00
N TYR A 77 -10.61 5.76 -4.86
CA TYR A 77 -9.39 5.12 -4.37
C TYR A 77 -9.53 4.64 -2.92
N GLY A 78 -10.20 5.39 -2.06
CA GLY A 78 -10.52 4.99 -0.69
C GLY A 78 -11.39 3.73 -0.63
N ALA A 79 -12.42 3.64 -1.46
CA ALA A 79 -13.27 2.45 -1.58
C ALA A 79 -12.49 1.23 -2.11
N LEU A 80 -11.58 1.45 -3.07
CA LEU A 80 -10.69 0.41 -3.58
C LEU A 80 -9.76 -0.11 -2.48
N LEU A 81 -9.12 0.77 -1.71
CA LEU A 81 -8.26 0.40 -0.58
C LEU A 81 -9.01 -0.37 0.52
N GLY A 82 -10.25 0.04 0.83
CA GLY A 82 -11.10 -0.68 1.78
C GLY A 82 -11.44 -2.09 1.30
N THR A 83 -11.81 -2.23 0.02
CA THR A 83 -12.09 -3.53 -0.59
C THR A 83 -10.85 -4.42 -0.62
N GLN A 84 -9.69 -3.84 -0.94
CA GLN A 84 -8.41 -4.52 -0.92
C GLN A 84 -8.05 -5.00 0.49
N ALA A 85 -8.28 -4.20 1.53
CA ALA A 85 -8.06 -4.60 2.91
C ALA A 85 -8.93 -5.82 3.28
N TRP A 86 -10.19 -5.83 2.87
CA TRP A 86 -11.07 -6.98 3.06
C TRP A 86 -10.55 -8.24 2.35
N LEU A 87 -10.15 -8.13 1.08
CA LEU A 87 -9.60 -9.26 0.32
C LEU A 87 -8.35 -9.84 0.99
N VAL A 88 -7.43 -8.98 1.44
CA VAL A 88 -6.23 -9.43 2.15
C VAL A 88 -6.59 -10.11 3.48
N TRP A 89 -7.59 -9.61 4.19
CA TRP A 89 -8.03 -10.21 5.44
C TRP A 89 -8.57 -11.62 5.24
N VAL A 90 -9.29 -11.86 4.14
CA VAL A 90 -9.76 -13.20 3.75
C VAL A 90 -8.58 -14.10 3.38
N VAL A 91 -7.66 -13.62 2.55
CA VAL A 91 -6.47 -14.38 2.10
C VAL A 91 -5.52 -14.72 3.26
N ALA A 92 -5.42 -13.84 4.25
CA ALA A 92 -4.60 -14.08 5.44
C ALA A 92 -5.06 -15.31 6.24
N LYS A 93 -6.31 -15.76 6.08
CA LYS A 93 -6.88 -16.95 6.71
C LYS A 93 -6.76 -18.21 5.86
N VAL A 94 -6.44 -18.09 4.57
CA VAL A 94 -6.27 -19.22 3.66
C VAL A 94 -4.89 -19.81 3.89
N ASP A 95 -4.77 -21.11 4.10
CA ASP A 95 -3.47 -21.78 4.32
C ASP A 95 -2.74 -22.20 3.03
N ASP A 96 -3.34 -21.90 1.87
CA ASP A 96 -2.71 -22.14 0.57
C ASP A 96 -1.56 -21.16 0.28
N GLY A 97 -0.34 -21.71 0.18
CA GLY A 97 0.87 -20.97 -0.16
C GLY A 97 0.89 -20.45 -1.59
N TYR A 98 0.22 -21.12 -2.54
CA TYR A 98 0.09 -20.65 -3.92
C TYR A 98 -0.72 -19.36 -3.99
N VAL A 99 -1.87 -19.32 -3.31
CA VAL A 99 -2.72 -18.12 -3.22
C VAL A 99 -1.95 -16.97 -2.57
N LYS A 100 -1.28 -17.21 -1.43
CA LYS A 100 -0.47 -16.18 -0.75
C LYS A 100 0.64 -15.65 -1.66
N ARG A 101 1.32 -16.52 -2.42
CA ARG A 101 2.37 -16.13 -3.36
C ARG A 101 1.81 -15.25 -4.49
N ALA A 102 0.68 -15.63 -5.07
CA ALA A 102 0.03 -14.85 -6.12
C ALA A 102 -0.33 -13.43 -5.62
N PHE A 103 -0.83 -13.32 -4.39
CA PHE A 103 -1.11 -12.02 -3.77
C PHE A 103 0.15 -11.17 -3.57
N ILE A 104 1.25 -11.76 -3.07
CA ILE A 104 2.52 -11.03 -2.88
C ILE A 104 3.07 -10.55 -4.23
N GLN A 105 3.02 -11.39 -5.26
CA GLN A 105 3.46 -11.04 -6.62
C GLN A 105 2.59 -9.93 -7.24
N GLY A 106 1.28 -10.01 -7.04
CA GLY A 106 0.35 -8.96 -7.46
C GLY A 106 0.62 -7.63 -6.76
N TYR A 107 0.89 -7.65 -5.45
CA TYR A 107 1.28 -6.46 -4.69
C TYR A 107 2.58 -5.85 -5.16
N PHE A 108 3.60 -6.69 -5.39
CA PHE A 108 4.87 -6.25 -5.96
C PHE A 108 4.65 -5.54 -7.30
N GLY A 109 3.87 -6.13 -8.22
CA GLY A 109 3.56 -5.54 -9.51
C GLY A 109 2.81 -4.21 -9.38
N CYS A 110 1.82 -4.14 -8.49
CA CYS A 110 1.04 -2.93 -8.24
C CYS A 110 1.90 -1.80 -7.68
N PHE A 111 2.76 -2.08 -6.69
CA PHE A 111 3.65 -1.07 -6.10
C PHE A 111 4.75 -0.63 -7.06
N ALA A 112 5.31 -1.55 -7.85
CA ALA A 112 6.29 -1.23 -8.89
C ALA A 112 5.68 -0.33 -9.98
N ALA A 113 4.48 -0.65 -10.46
CA ALA A 113 3.77 0.18 -11.43
C ALA A 113 3.40 1.55 -10.85
N SER A 114 2.96 1.60 -9.59
CA SER A 114 2.67 2.85 -8.88
C SER A 114 3.92 3.71 -8.71
N LEU A 115 5.05 3.10 -8.35
CA LEU A 115 6.34 3.79 -8.22
C LEU A 115 6.77 4.35 -9.58
N ALA A 116 6.70 3.56 -10.65
CA ALA A 116 7.04 4.00 -12.00
C ALA A 116 6.15 5.18 -12.45
N ALA A 117 4.84 5.11 -12.17
CA ALA A 117 3.91 6.20 -12.48
C ALA A 117 4.25 7.49 -11.72
N VAL A 118 4.58 7.39 -10.42
CA VAL A 118 4.96 8.55 -9.60
C VAL A 118 6.29 9.14 -10.06
N VAL A 119 7.28 8.32 -10.40
CA VAL A 119 8.58 8.76 -10.92
C VAL A 119 8.39 9.45 -12.29
N ALA A 120 7.58 8.87 -13.18
CA ALA A 120 7.26 9.48 -14.46
C ALA A 120 6.56 10.84 -14.29
N ALA A 121 5.61 10.95 -13.35
CA ALA A 121 4.93 12.20 -13.05
C ALA A 121 5.89 13.27 -12.49
N HIS A 122 6.87 12.90 -11.65
CA HIS A 122 7.90 13.82 -11.17
C HIS A 122 8.86 14.25 -12.28
N ALA A 123 9.16 13.36 -13.24
CA ALA A 123 10.05 13.66 -14.35
C ALA A 123 9.43 14.64 -15.37
N GLN A 124 8.10 14.70 -15.44
CA GLN A 124 7.38 15.61 -16.34
C GLN A 124 7.28 17.04 -15.79
N ASP A 125 7.40 17.24 -14.47
CA ASP A 125 7.40 18.55 -13.79
C ASP A 125 6.22 19.48 -14.18
N ASP A 126 5.08 18.91 -14.57
CA ASP A 126 3.88 19.64 -15.00
C ASP A 126 3.09 20.29 -13.83
N GLY A 127 3.73 20.50 -12.67
CA GLY A 127 3.10 21.07 -11.47
C GLY A 127 2.06 20.19 -10.77
N THR A 128 1.84 18.95 -11.24
CA THR A 128 0.89 17.99 -10.64
C THR A 128 1.47 17.25 -9.43
N MET A 129 2.80 17.05 -9.40
CA MET A 129 3.59 16.67 -8.22
C MET A 129 4.95 17.34 -8.34
N ALA A 130 5.17 18.43 -7.64
CA ALA A 130 6.50 18.98 -7.53
C ALA A 130 7.34 18.05 -6.63
N GLY A 131 8.67 18.13 -6.74
CA GLY A 131 9.59 17.33 -5.93
C GLY A 131 9.63 17.70 -4.44
N HIS A 132 8.54 18.22 -3.88
CA HIS A 132 8.46 18.63 -2.48
C HIS A 132 8.39 17.42 -1.54
N PHE A 133 8.40 17.69 -0.23
CA PHE A 133 8.53 16.69 0.82
C PHE A 133 7.54 15.52 0.68
N PHE A 134 6.29 15.78 0.29
CA PHE A 134 5.26 14.75 0.14
C PHE A 134 5.45 13.89 -1.11
N GLY A 135 5.85 14.48 -2.25
CA GLY A 135 6.28 13.73 -3.43
C GLY A 135 7.44 12.78 -3.15
N ALA A 136 8.51 13.29 -2.52
CA ALA A 136 9.67 12.47 -2.13
C ALA A 136 9.30 11.37 -1.13
N LEU A 137 8.46 11.67 -0.14
CA LEU A 137 7.99 10.70 0.86
C LEU A 137 7.23 9.53 0.21
N LYS A 138 6.39 9.80 -0.80
CA LYS A 138 5.70 8.73 -1.55
C LYS A 138 6.66 7.82 -2.28
N ILE A 139 7.67 8.38 -2.95
CA ILE A 139 8.68 7.61 -3.66
C ILE A 139 9.41 6.69 -2.69
N VAL A 140 9.80 7.21 -1.52
CA VAL A 140 10.44 6.40 -0.46
C VAL A 140 9.53 5.27 0.02
N ILE A 141 8.28 5.57 0.38
CA ILE A 141 7.33 4.57 0.86
C ILE A 141 7.07 3.48 -0.20
N LEU A 142 6.79 3.89 -1.45
CA LEU A 142 6.56 2.96 -2.55
C LEU A 142 7.80 2.13 -2.89
N SER A 143 8.99 2.70 -2.77
CA SER A 143 10.25 1.97 -2.96
C SER A 143 10.45 0.92 -1.87
N ILE A 144 10.20 1.26 -0.60
CA ILE A 144 10.27 0.31 0.52
C ILE A 144 9.24 -0.81 0.36
N LEU A 145 8.00 -0.48 -0.01
CA LEU A 145 6.94 -1.47 -0.26
C LEU A 145 7.30 -2.39 -1.43
N THR A 146 7.76 -1.82 -2.56
CA THR A 146 8.17 -2.60 -3.73
C THR A 146 9.34 -3.52 -3.39
N ALA A 147 10.36 -3.03 -2.69
CA ALA A 147 11.49 -3.86 -2.27
C ALA A 147 11.07 -4.94 -1.26
N GLY A 148 10.24 -4.60 -0.28
CA GLY A 148 9.76 -5.54 0.74
C GLY A 148 8.93 -6.67 0.14
N TYR A 149 7.93 -6.34 -0.70
CA TYR A 149 7.13 -7.35 -1.38
C TYR A 149 7.92 -8.11 -2.44
N GLY A 150 8.85 -7.46 -3.14
CA GLY A 150 9.77 -8.11 -4.08
C GLY A 150 10.67 -9.14 -3.38
N TRP A 151 11.16 -8.84 -2.17
CA TRP A 151 11.93 -9.79 -1.37
C TRP A 151 11.13 -11.08 -1.09
N PHE A 152 9.89 -10.95 -0.63
CA PHE A 152 9.01 -12.10 -0.40
C PHE A 152 8.53 -12.78 -1.70
N ALA A 153 8.47 -12.06 -2.82
CA ALA A 153 8.07 -12.63 -4.10
C ALA A 153 9.16 -13.53 -4.73
N PHE A 154 10.42 -13.12 -4.63
CA PHE A 154 11.53 -13.75 -5.37
C PHE A 154 12.54 -14.49 -4.48
N PHE A 155 12.85 -13.98 -3.29
CA PHE A 155 13.91 -14.53 -2.43
C PHE A 155 13.37 -15.43 -1.31
N GLN A 156 12.16 -15.17 -0.81
CA GLN A 156 11.51 -15.98 0.22
C GLN A 156 10.04 -16.30 -0.12
N PRO A 157 9.77 -16.99 -1.24
CA PRO A 157 8.41 -17.32 -1.63
C PRO A 157 7.73 -18.20 -0.56
N PRO A 158 6.43 -18.00 -0.28
CA PRO A 158 5.67 -18.87 0.62
C PRO A 158 5.79 -20.33 0.17
N ALA A 159 6.02 -21.24 1.11
CA ALA A 159 6.02 -22.67 0.82
C ALA A 159 4.63 -23.08 0.30
N VAL A 160 4.59 -23.68 -0.91
CA VAL A 160 3.34 -24.03 -1.61
C VAL A 160 2.70 -25.30 -1.03
N TYR A 161 3.48 -26.14 -0.34
CA TYR A 161 3.01 -27.37 0.28
C TYR A 161 3.32 -27.38 1.77
N GLU A 162 2.26 -27.50 2.57
CA GLU A 162 2.37 -27.92 3.96
C GLU A 162 1.61 -29.24 4.08
N LEU A 163 2.33 -30.33 4.39
CA LEU A 163 1.69 -31.59 4.74
C LEU A 163 0.84 -31.37 6.00
N PRO A 164 -0.38 -31.92 6.08
CA PRO A 164 -1.13 -31.99 7.34
C PRO A 164 -0.18 -32.53 8.40
N ARG A 165 0.01 -31.78 9.49
CA ARG A 165 0.61 -32.38 10.68
C ARG A 165 -0.48 -33.24 11.27
N ASP A 166 -0.36 -34.54 11.05
CA ASP A 166 -1.20 -35.56 11.69
C ASP A 166 -1.27 -35.22 13.18
N HIS A 167 -2.48 -34.90 13.65
CA HIS A 167 -2.83 -34.76 15.06
C HIS A 167 -3.55 -36.03 15.48
#